data_AF-A0A933QFK1-F1
#
_entry.id   AF-A0A933QFK1-F1
#
_cell.length_a   1.000
_cell.length_b   1.000
_cell.length_c   1.000
_cell.angle_alpha   90.00
_cell.angle_beta   90.00
_cell.angle_gamma   90.00
#
_symmetry.space_group_name_H-M   'P 1'
#
loop_
_entity.id
_entity.type
_entity.pdbx_description
1 polymer ?
#
loop_
_entity_poly.entity_id
_entity_poly.type
_entity_poly.pdbx_seq_one_letter_code
_entity_poly.pdbx_strand_id
1 'polypeptide(L)'
;MGIMGGVGQALSGIAQQNQHQWDEESTLRMRSEMEEQKQLRVMEAQDALKRRDGKAVGGMVAEYLDRDLPITAAPAKVVTGEETGTDTPGLVGEVGRLRAWLQSNTDISPEDRKAALAQLDEQEATANRAAQAAVDGQTRKPTLREAAQYAETEALKRGIPSAELERLDRIAHPKPVTIGADSAVLTEGPDGRLAVAYENRMGIDRQLARDDRADVRSADREDRRDERLQTRLDAMDQRRSGLTLPQQVHDKEVDVARAYVSQYTPEEIKLRTAKATNTGRENPDYDPGLANRVRLANRRKYGADDWFDTQINPTETRTDSAPPVGGDVSARFADDQAMTGKGYRLGRQTPRGREVVNANGEIIGHYN
;
A
#
# COMPACT_ATOMS: atom_id res chain seq x y z
N MET A 1 -14.90 -67.43 27.01
CA MET A 1 -15.23 -66.18 26.32
C MET A 1 -14.75 -65.03 27.19
N GLY A 2 -13.76 -64.24 26.76
CA GLY A 2 -13.33 -63.07 27.53
C GLY A 2 -11.84 -62.74 27.44
N ILE A 3 -11.25 -62.66 26.24
CA ILE A 3 -9.89 -62.13 26.05
C ILE A 3 -9.76 -61.52 24.63
N MET A 4 -10.46 -60.42 24.31
CA MET A 4 -10.22 -59.67 23.04
C MET A 4 -10.60 -58.17 23.16
N GLY A 5 -10.44 -57.54 24.33
CA GLY A 5 -10.80 -56.12 24.54
C GLY A 5 -9.62 -55.13 24.68
N GLY A 6 -8.38 -55.61 24.85
CA GLY A 6 -7.27 -54.76 25.32
C GLY A 6 -6.38 -54.12 24.24
N VAL A 7 -6.45 -54.57 22.98
CA VAL A 7 -5.44 -54.16 21.97
C VAL A 7 -5.77 -52.80 21.34
N GLY A 8 -7.04 -52.40 21.31
CA GLY A 8 -7.46 -51.13 20.69
C GLY A 8 -7.03 -49.88 21.45
N GLN A 9 -6.95 -49.92 22.78
CA GLN A 9 -6.54 -48.75 23.57
C GLN A 9 -5.02 -48.50 23.52
N ALA A 10 -4.20 -49.54 23.38
CA ALA A 10 -2.74 -49.40 23.31
C ALA A 10 -2.28 -48.73 21.99
N LEU A 11 -2.97 -48.98 20.88
CA LEU A 11 -2.62 -48.39 19.58
C LEU A 11 -3.06 -46.92 19.44
N SER A 12 -4.14 -46.52 20.11
CA SER A 12 -4.59 -45.12 20.15
C SER A 12 -3.58 -44.20 20.86
N GLY A 13 -3.00 -44.66 21.97
CA GLY A 13 -2.00 -43.89 22.72
C GLY A 13 -0.71 -43.64 21.93
N ILE A 14 -0.25 -44.62 21.14
CA ILE A 14 0.97 -44.49 20.32
C ILE A 14 0.75 -43.50 19.16
N ALA A 15 -0.45 -43.47 18.57
CA ALA A 15 -0.78 -42.50 17.52
C ALA A 15 -0.82 -41.05 18.05
N GLN A 16 -1.42 -40.82 19.22
CA GLN A 16 -1.45 -39.50 19.86
C GLN A 16 -0.06 -39.03 20.30
N GLN A 17 0.78 -39.93 20.80
CA GLN A 17 2.14 -39.59 21.21
C GLN A 17 3.02 -39.22 20.02
N ASN A 18 2.89 -39.92 18.89
CA ASN A 18 3.61 -39.57 17.67
C ASN A 18 3.14 -38.23 17.10
N GLN A 19 1.85 -37.92 17.15
CA GLN A 19 1.33 -36.64 16.65
C GLN A 19 1.87 -35.45 17.45
N HIS A 20 1.96 -35.59 18.78
CA HIS A 20 2.50 -34.55 19.65
C HIS A 20 4.00 -34.28 19.41
N GLN A 21 4.78 -35.32 19.08
CA GLN A 21 6.20 -35.16 18.74
C GLN A 21 6.42 -34.43 17.40
N TRP A 22 5.56 -34.67 16.42
CA TRP A 22 5.62 -33.98 15.13
C TRP A 22 5.33 -32.48 15.25
N ASP A 23 4.39 -32.10 16.13
CA ASP A 23 4.06 -30.70 16.37
C ASP A 23 5.20 -29.95 17.11
N GLU A 24 5.90 -30.61 18.03
CA GLU A 24 7.06 -30.04 18.71
C GLU A 24 8.26 -29.85 17.76
N GLU A 25 8.55 -30.82 16.89
CA GLU A 25 9.62 -30.68 15.90
C GLU A 25 9.31 -29.61 14.86
N SER A 26 8.05 -29.50 14.43
CA SER A 26 7.57 -28.46 13.51
C SER A 26 7.76 -27.06 14.09
N THR A 27 7.35 -26.85 15.34
CA THR A 27 7.49 -25.55 16.02
C THR A 27 8.94 -25.17 16.29
N LEU A 28 9.80 -26.15 16.58
CA LEU A 28 11.24 -25.93 16.73
C LEU A 28 11.91 -25.55 15.39
N ARG A 29 11.54 -26.19 14.27
CA ARG A 29 12.04 -25.81 12.94
C ARG A 29 11.63 -24.39 12.56
N MET A 30 10.37 -24.01 12.76
CA MET A 30 9.91 -22.64 12.50
C MET A 30 10.63 -21.58 13.34
N ARG A 31 10.90 -21.87 14.62
CA ARG A 31 11.67 -20.95 15.47
C ARG A 31 13.11 -20.79 14.99
N SER A 32 13.75 -21.88 14.60
CA SER A 32 15.10 -21.87 14.03
C SER A 32 15.18 -21.06 12.74
N GLU A 33 14.23 -21.26 11.81
CA GLU A 33 14.17 -20.50 10.55
C GLU A 33 13.93 -19.00 10.80
N MET A 34 13.09 -18.64 11.77
CA MET A 34 12.88 -17.24 12.14
C MET A 34 14.12 -16.59 12.78
N GLU A 35 14.89 -17.34 13.57
CA GLU A 35 16.16 -16.84 14.11
C GLU A 35 17.21 -16.66 13.01
N GLU A 36 17.30 -17.58 12.06
CA GLU A 36 18.18 -17.47 10.91
C GLU A 36 17.84 -16.26 10.03
N GLN A 37 16.54 -16.01 9.77
CA GLN A 37 16.10 -14.81 9.04
C GLN A 37 16.43 -13.51 9.80
N LYS A 38 16.30 -13.50 11.14
CA LYS A 38 16.71 -12.34 11.95
C LYS A 38 18.21 -12.10 11.85
N GLN A 39 19.02 -13.15 11.92
CA GLN A 39 20.47 -13.04 11.77
C GLN A 39 20.87 -12.53 10.39
N LEU A 40 20.20 -13.01 9.32
CA LEU A 40 20.42 -12.53 7.96
C LEU A 40 20.13 -11.03 7.83
N ARG A 41 19.01 -10.54 8.38
CA ARG A 41 18.67 -9.11 8.37
C ARG A 41 19.65 -8.25 9.16
N VAL A 42 20.14 -8.74 10.29
CA VAL A 42 21.19 -8.04 11.06
C VAL A 42 22.48 -7.97 10.26
N MET A 43 22.85 -9.04 9.56
CA MET A 43 24.04 -9.08 8.70
C MET A 43 23.91 -8.14 7.50
N GLU A 44 22.76 -8.11 6.82
CA GLU A 44 22.48 -7.17 5.73
C GLU A 44 22.52 -5.71 6.21
N ALA A 45 21.99 -5.42 7.41
CA ALA A 45 22.05 -4.09 8.00
C ALA A 45 23.50 -3.68 8.36
N GLN A 46 24.31 -4.61 8.87
CA GLN A 46 25.74 -4.38 9.13
C GLN A 46 26.53 -4.16 7.84
N ASP A 47 26.25 -4.89 6.78
CA ASP A 47 26.88 -4.67 5.47
C ASP A 47 26.45 -3.35 4.84
N ALA A 48 25.18 -2.94 5.00
CA ALA A 48 24.72 -1.62 4.58
C ALA A 48 25.41 -0.48 5.35
N LEU A 49 25.68 -0.68 6.65
CA LEU A 49 26.45 0.26 7.46
C LEU A 49 27.93 0.31 7.04
N LYS A 50 28.58 -0.85 6.82
CA LYS A 50 29.97 -0.90 6.35
C LYS A 50 30.15 -0.29 4.96
N ARG A 51 29.15 -0.40 4.08
CA ARG A 51 29.14 0.31 2.78
C ARG A 51 28.95 1.82 2.93
N ARG A 52 28.34 2.28 4.03
CA ARG A 52 28.16 3.70 4.36
C ARG A 52 29.35 4.34 5.07
N ASP A 53 30.19 3.57 5.75
CA ASP A 53 31.34 4.08 6.52
C ASP A 53 32.50 4.66 5.69
N GLY A 54 32.36 4.74 4.36
CA GLY A 54 33.24 5.54 3.50
C GLY A 54 32.88 7.04 3.43
N LYS A 55 31.73 7.47 3.96
CA LYS A 55 31.33 8.89 4.00
C LYS A 55 30.87 9.29 5.40
N ALA A 56 31.68 10.18 5.98
CA ALA A 56 31.57 10.78 7.30
C ALA A 56 30.15 11.02 7.84
N VAL A 57 29.98 10.68 9.12
CA VAL A 57 28.81 10.88 10.00
C VAL A 57 28.58 12.38 10.34
N GLY A 58 28.86 13.28 9.41
CA GLY A 58 28.68 14.74 9.57
C GLY A 58 27.50 15.34 8.79
N GLY A 59 26.78 14.57 7.97
CA GLY A 59 25.90 15.12 6.92
C GLY A 59 24.39 15.08 7.16
N MET A 60 23.88 14.40 8.20
CA MET A 60 22.43 14.11 8.29
C MET A 60 21.53 15.27 8.76
N VAL A 61 22.07 16.47 9.00
CA VAL A 61 21.26 17.69 9.21
C VAL A 61 21.22 18.58 7.94
N ALA A 62 22.09 18.35 6.96
CA ALA A 62 22.19 19.19 5.76
C ALA A 62 21.58 18.56 4.49
N GLU A 63 21.41 17.24 4.42
CA GLU A 63 20.97 16.56 3.18
C GLU A 63 19.44 16.49 3.01
N TYR A 64 18.67 17.05 3.95
CA TYR A 64 17.22 17.31 3.77
C TYR A 64 16.91 18.70 3.21
N LEU A 65 17.94 19.54 2.95
CA LEU A 65 17.78 20.96 2.65
C LEU A 65 18.10 21.39 1.21
N ASP A 66 18.41 20.49 0.27
CA ASP A 66 18.79 20.92 -1.09
C ASP A 66 18.35 19.97 -2.22
N ARG A 67 17.08 19.55 -2.19
CA ARG A 67 16.42 18.96 -3.37
C ARG A 67 15.37 19.91 -3.92
N ASP A 68 15.78 20.72 -4.90
CA ASP A 68 14.90 21.31 -5.89
C ASP A 68 14.20 20.19 -6.68
N LEU A 69 13.04 19.76 -6.20
CA LEU A 69 12.11 18.95 -6.97
C LEU A 69 11.34 19.88 -7.94
N PRO A 70 11.28 19.56 -9.24
CA PRO A 70 10.38 20.28 -10.15
C PRO A 70 8.93 20.02 -9.72
N ILE A 71 8.25 21.06 -9.25
CA ILE A 71 6.81 21.05 -8.99
C ILE A 71 6.09 20.93 -10.33
N THR A 72 5.80 19.70 -10.77
CA THR A 72 4.70 19.49 -11.72
C THR A 72 3.41 19.64 -10.95
N ALA A 73 2.81 20.82 -11.03
CA ALA A 73 1.51 21.11 -10.49
C ALA A 73 0.45 20.22 -11.14
N ALA A 74 0.00 19.19 -10.43
CA ALA A 74 -1.33 18.64 -10.66
C ALA A 74 -2.35 19.77 -10.39
N PRO A 75 -3.39 19.94 -11.21
CA PRO A 75 -4.37 21.00 -10.99
C PRO A 75 -5.07 20.76 -9.65
N ALA A 76 -4.86 21.69 -8.70
CA ALA A 76 -5.59 21.73 -7.46
C ALA A 76 -7.08 21.89 -7.78
N LYS A 77 -7.85 20.83 -7.57
CA LYS A 77 -9.30 20.92 -7.49
C LYS A 77 -9.59 21.72 -6.22
N VAL A 78 -10.19 22.89 -6.38
CA VAL A 78 -10.79 23.62 -5.26
C VAL A 78 -11.89 22.73 -4.70
N VAL A 79 -11.58 22.02 -3.61
CA VAL A 79 -12.54 21.23 -2.85
C VAL A 79 -13.29 22.20 -1.95
N THR A 80 -14.38 22.77 -2.48
CA THR A 80 -15.49 23.21 -1.64
C THR A 80 -16.14 21.96 -1.08
N GLY A 81 -16.07 21.82 0.26
CA GLY A 81 -16.52 20.70 1.08
C GLY A 81 -17.42 19.64 0.42
N GLU A 82 -16.83 18.49 0.12
CA GLU A 82 -17.50 17.20 0.29
C GLU A 82 -16.43 16.10 0.40
N GLU A 83 -16.55 15.31 1.46
CA GLU A 83 -15.60 14.29 1.90
C GLU A 83 -15.35 13.25 0.80
N THR A 84 -14.12 13.19 0.27
CA THR A 84 -13.63 11.99 -0.41
C THR A 84 -12.28 11.62 0.16
N GLY A 85 -12.29 10.51 0.91
CA GLY A 85 -11.13 9.96 1.60
C GLY A 85 -10.15 9.33 0.62
N THR A 86 -8.97 9.92 0.55
CA THR A 86 -7.74 9.21 0.17
C THR A 86 -6.83 9.27 1.40
N ASP A 87 -6.59 8.13 2.04
CA ASP A 87 -5.77 7.97 3.25
C ASP A 87 -4.26 8.12 2.98
N THR A 88 -3.87 9.16 2.26
CA THR A 88 -2.53 9.72 2.37
C THR A 88 -2.70 11.00 3.18
N PRO A 89 -2.20 11.10 4.43
CA PRO A 89 -2.22 12.37 5.10
C PRO A 89 -1.43 13.35 4.24
N GLY A 90 -2.13 14.28 3.60
CA GLY A 90 -1.46 15.43 3.01
C GLY A 90 -0.63 16.12 4.10
N LEU A 91 0.37 16.91 3.70
CA LEU A 91 1.25 17.68 4.61
C LEU A 91 0.51 18.31 5.81
N VAL A 92 -0.72 18.79 5.59
CA VAL A 92 -1.60 19.36 6.63
C VAL A 92 -1.93 18.36 7.76
N GLY A 93 -2.15 17.09 7.42
CA GLY A 93 -2.44 16.02 8.39
C GLY A 93 -1.21 15.55 9.18
N GLU A 94 0.01 15.68 8.63
CA GLU A 94 1.24 15.34 9.36
C GLU A 94 1.64 16.45 10.34
N VAL A 95 1.53 17.72 9.92
CA VAL A 95 1.75 18.89 10.79
C VAL A 95 0.80 18.86 11.99
N GLY A 96 -0.47 18.52 11.79
CA GLY A 96 -1.45 18.38 12.88
C GLY A 96 -1.09 17.30 13.90
N ARG A 97 -0.58 16.14 13.45
CA ARG A 97 -0.14 15.06 14.34
C ARG A 97 1.11 15.45 15.13
N LEU A 98 2.08 16.10 14.48
CA LEU A 98 3.29 16.56 15.14
C LEU A 98 2.99 17.63 16.20
N ARG A 99 2.06 18.57 15.91
CA ARG A 99 1.57 19.56 16.89
C ARG A 99 0.93 18.88 18.10
N ALA A 100 0.03 17.92 17.88
CA ALA A 100 -0.62 17.18 18.95
C ALA A 100 0.39 16.38 19.81
N TRP A 101 1.37 15.75 19.17
CA TRP A 101 2.46 15.05 19.86
C TRP A 101 3.28 16.02 20.72
N LEU A 102 3.75 17.15 20.15
CA LEU A 102 4.50 18.17 20.89
C LEU A 102 3.73 18.71 22.10
N GLN A 103 2.41 18.92 21.97
CA GLN A 103 1.57 19.40 23.06
C GLN A 103 1.43 18.36 24.17
N SER A 104 1.25 17.09 23.81
CA SER A 104 1.05 15.99 24.75
C SER A 104 2.34 15.49 25.42
N ASN A 105 3.50 15.68 24.81
CA ASN A 105 4.76 15.11 25.29
C ASN A 105 5.31 15.91 26.49
N THR A 106 5.27 15.30 27.68
CA THR A 106 5.78 15.89 28.94
C THR A 106 7.29 15.81 29.09
N ASP A 107 7.98 15.01 28.29
CA ASP A 107 9.43 14.79 28.40
C ASP A 107 10.25 15.92 27.76
N ILE A 108 9.58 16.79 26.99
CA ILE A 108 10.18 17.98 26.39
C ILE A 108 9.99 19.17 27.34
N SER A 109 11.09 19.89 27.61
CA SER A 109 11.06 21.15 28.37
C SER A 109 9.99 22.10 27.83
N PRO A 110 9.26 22.83 28.69
CA PRO A 110 8.28 23.82 28.24
C PRO A 110 8.86 24.85 27.25
N GLU A 111 10.13 25.22 27.40
CA GLU A 111 10.80 26.17 26.49
C GLU A 111 11.07 25.57 25.11
N ASP A 112 11.61 24.34 25.06
CA ASP A 112 11.88 23.64 23.80
C ASP A 112 10.58 23.31 23.05
N ARG A 113 9.53 22.94 23.79
CA ARG A 113 8.19 22.70 23.23
C ARG A 113 7.62 23.97 22.60
N LYS A 114 7.77 25.11 23.28
CA LYS A 114 7.33 26.41 22.77
C LYS A 114 8.10 26.80 21.51
N ALA A 115 9.41 26.58 21.49
CA ALA A 115 10.24 26.85 20.31
C ALA A 115 9.86 25.95 19.12
N ALA A 116 9.64 24.66 19.35
CA ALA A 116 9.23 23.70 18.33
C ALA A 116 7.85 24.04 17.75
N LEU A 117 6.89 24.42 18.59
CA LEU A 117 5.57 24.87 18.14
C LEU A 117 5.65 26.15 17.31
N ALA A 118 6.48 27.12 17.70
CA ALA A 118 6.69 28.35 16.93
C ALA A 118 7.31 28.08 15.55
N GLN A 119 8.27 27.16 15.46
CA GLN A 119 8.83 26.72 14.17
C GLN A 119 7.79 26.04 13.29
N LEU A 120 6.92 25.21 13.88
CA LEU A 120 5.84 24.56 13.15
C LEU A 120 4.82 25.57 12.60
N ASP A 121 4.49 26.60 13.37
CA ASP A 121 3.59 27.69 12.95
C ASP A 121 4.21 28.50 11.79
N GLU A 122 5.51 28.77 11.84
CA GLU A 122 6.22 29.47 10.76
C GLU A 122 6.28 28.63 9.47
N GLN A 123 6.48 27.32 9.59
CA GLN A 123 6.44 26.39 8.45
C GLN A 123 5.04 26.32 7.83
N GLU A 124 4.00 26.21 8.65
CA GLU A 124 2.60 26.21 8.18
C GLU A 124 2.26 27.54 7.48
N ALA A 125 2.68 28.68 8.04
CA ALA A 125 2.50 29.99 7.43
C ALA A 125 3.28 30.14 6.10
N THR A 126 4.44 29.50 5.97
CA THR A 126 5.25 29.52 4.74
C THR A 126 4.62 28.63 3.66
N ALA A 127 4.16 27.43 4.04
CA ALA A 127 3.44 26.53 3.15
C ALA A 127 2.14 27.16 2.63
N ASN A 128 1.38 27.83 3.51
CA ASN A 128 0.17 28.55 3.11
C ASN A 128 0.46 29.74 2.19
N ARG A 129 1.54 30.50 2.43
CA ARG A 129 1.99 31.56 1.51
C ARG A 129 2.40 30.99 0.14
N ALA A 130 3.09 29.86 0.10
CA ALA A 130 3.48 29.20 -1.14
C ALA A 130 2.25 28.65 -1.90
N ALA A 131 1.28 28.06 -1.19
CA ALA A 131 0.03 27.61 -1.77
C ALA A 131 -0.78 28.78 -2.33
N GLN A 132 -0.87 29.89 -1.60
CA GLN A 132 -1.52 31.11 -2.07
C GLN A 132 -0.82 31.69 -3.30
N ALA A 133 0.52 31.77 -3.30
CA ALA A 133 1.29 32.21 -4.46
C ALA A 133 1.14 31.27 -5.68
N ALA A 134 0.94 29.97 -5.46
CA ALA A 134 0.66 29.02 -6.53
C ALA A 134 -0.76 29.19 -7.11
N VAL A 135 -1.75 29.48 -6.26
CA VAL A 135 -3.12 29.82 -6.69
C VAL A 135 -3.13 31.14 -7.46
N ASP A 136 -2.43 32.15 -6.96
CA ASP A 136 -2.32 33.46 -7.61
C ASP A 136 -1.53 33.33 -8.93
N GLY A 137 -0.46 32.52 -8.95
CA GLY A 137 0.37 32.24 -10.13
C GLY A 137 -0.29 31.33 -11.18
N GLN A 138 -1.37 30.62 -10.84
CA GLN A 138 -2.21 29.93 -11.81
C GLN A 138 -3.11 30.90 -12.60
N THR A 139 -3.24 32.15 -12.18
CA THR A 139 -3.82 33.21 -13.02
C THR A 139 -2.74 33.88 -13.88
N ARG A 140 -2.44 33.24 -15.02
CA ARG A 140 -1.47 33.61 -16.07
C ARG A 140 0.00 33.55 -15.67
N LYS A 141 0.75 32.67 -16.37
CA LYS A 141 2.20 32.77 -16.46
C LYS A 141 2.57 34.16 -17.00
N PRO A 142 3.42 34.94 -16.32
CA PRO A 142 3.91 36.19 -16.86
C PRO A 142 4.65 35.90 -18.16
N THR A 143 4.37 36.69 -19.18
CA THR A 143 5.14 36.64 -20.42
C THR A 143 6.60 36.96 -20.12
N LEU A 144 7.54 36.46 -20.94
CA LEU A 144 8.98 36.80 -20.81
C LEU A 144 9.22 38.31 -20.72
N ARG A 145 8.35 39.11 -21.34
CA ARG A 145 8.38 40.57 -21.31
C ARG A 145 7.97 41.13 -19.94
N GLU A 146 6.95 40.58 -19.29
CA GLU A 146 6.51 41.01 -17.96
C GLU A 146 7.52 40.61 -16.88
N ALA A 147 8.14 39.43 -17.01
CA ALA A 147 9.23 39.01 -16.12
C ALA A 147 10.47 39.92 -16.26
N ALA A 148 10.83 40.32 -17.48
CA ALA A 148 11.92 41.26 -17.73
C ALA A 148 11.62 42.65 -17.16
N GLN A 149 10.40 43.16 -17.34
CA GLN A 149 9.97 44.46 -16.76
C GLN A 149 9.96 44.44 -15.23
N TYR A 150 9.58 43.32 -14.62
CA TYR A 150 9.65 43.17 -13.17
C TYR A 150 11.09 43.15 -12.64
N ALA A 151 12.00 42.42 -13.32
CA ALA A 151 13.41 42.39 -12.96
C ALA A 151 14.09 43.77 -13.10
N GLU A 152 13.76 44.51 -14.16
CA GLU A 152 14.28 45.86 -14.38
C GLU A 152 13.79 46.85 -13.32
N THR A 153 12.52 46.77 -12.91
CA THR A 153 11.96 47.62 -11.85
C THR A 153 12.48 47.28 -10.45
N GLU A 154 12.71 46.00 -10.12
CA GLU A 154 13.36 45.57 -8.88
C GLU A 154 14.83 46.05 -8.82
N ALA A 155 15.56 45.95 -9.92
CA ALA A 155 16.94 46.43 -9.99
C ALA A 155 17.05 47.96 -9.85
N LEU A 156 16.09 48.70 -10.42
CA LEU A 156 16.00 50.15 -10.23
C LEU A 156 15.69 50.53 -8.77
N LYS A 157 14.81 49.78 -8.10
CA LYS A 157 14.51 49.99 -6.65
C LYS A 157 15.72 49.74 -5.76
N ARG A 158 16.60 48.82 -6.16
CA ARG A 158 17.86 48.53 -5.46
C ARG A 158 18.99 49.50 -5.83
N GLY A 159 18.70 50.52 -6.64
CA GLY A 159 19.67 51.55 -7.02
C GLY A 159 20.76 51.05 -7.97
N ILE A 160 20.56 49.92 -8.64
CA ILE A 160 21.53 49.40 -9.61
C ILE A 160 21.40 50.25 -10.87
N PRO A 161 22.45 50.99 -11.28
CA PRO A 161 22.40 51.80 -12.48
C PRO A 161 22.24 50.89 -13.72
N SER A 162 21.45 51.32 -14.70
CA SER A 162 21.10 50.52 -15.89
C SER A 162 22.33 49.98 -16.66
N ALA A 163 23.45 50.69 -16.63
CA ALA A 163 24.71 50.24 -17.21
C ALA A 163 25.27 48.96 -16.55
N GLU A 164 25.03 48.78 -15.25
CA GLU A 164 25.46 47.59 -14.52
C GLU A 164 24.55 46.39 -14.83
N LEU A 165 23.26 46.63 -15.11
CA LEU A 165 22.34 45.59 -15.58
C LEU A 165 22.73 45.05 -16.96
N GLU A 166 23.10 45.92 -17.90
CA GLU A 166 23.63 45.48 -19.21
C GLU A 166 24.97 44.74 -19.09
N ARG A 167 25.77 45.08 -18.08
CA ARG A 167 27.03 44.38 -17.81
C ARG A 167 26.78 42.98 -17.26
N LEU A 168 25.84 42.85 -16.32
CA LEU A 168 25.43 41.56 -15.76
C LEU A 168 24.74 40.68 -16.80
N ASP A 169 23.92 41.25 -17.68
CA ASP A 169 23.27 40.49 -18.77
C ASP A 169 24.31 39.95 -19.77
N ARG A 170 25.36 40.73 -20.09
CA ARG A 170 26.49 40.25 -20.91
C ARG A 170 27.30 39.13 -20.25
N ILE A 171 27.35 39.09 -18.93
CA ILE A 171 28.02 38.02 -18.17
C ILE A 171 27.14 36.78 -18.11
N ALA A 172 25.83 36.95 -17.91
CA ALA A 172 24.86 35.85 -17.83
C ALA A 172 24.59 35.19 -19.19
N HIS A 173 24.60 35.99 -20.26
CA HIS A 173 24.37 35.58 -21.64
C HIS A 173 25.58 35.95 -22.51
N PRO A 174 26.74 35.28 -22.31
CA PRO A 174 27.90 35.55 -23.14
C PRO A 174 27.53 35.22 -24.59
N LYS A 175 27.63 36.23 -25.47
CA LYS A 175 27.42 36.01 -26.90
C LYS A 175 28.40 34.91 -27.34
N PRO A 176 27.92 33.82 -27.98
CA PRO A 176 28.81 32.77 -28.42
C PRO A 176 29.74 33.34 -29.49
N VAL A 177 30.99 33.57 -29.12
CA VAL A 177 32.06 33.83 -30.07
C VAL A 177 32.38 32.49 -30.71
N THR A 178 31.98 32.33 -31.97
CA THR A 178 32.40 31.19 -32.79
C THR A 178 33.87 31.40 -33.14
N ILE A 179 34.76 30.87 -32.29
CA ILE A 179 36.18 30.70 -32.61
C ILE A 179 36.29 29.33 -33.28
N GLY A 180 36.89 29.30 -34.47
CA GLY A 180 37.11 28.08 -35.24
C GLY A 180 37.77 26.99 -34.42
N ALA A 181 37.43 25.74 -34.74
CA ALA A 181 38.07 24.55 -34.18
C ALA A 181 39.60 24.69 -34.27
N ASP A 182 40.28 24.30 -33.21
CA ASP A 182 41.73 24.27 -33.03
C ASP A 182 42.39 25.55 -32.50
N SER A 183 42.21 25.82 -31.20
CA SER A 183 43.18 26.63 -30.44
C SER A 183 43.36 26.09 -29.03
N ALA A 184 44.39 25.28 -28.83
CA ALA A 184 44.96 25.01 -27.51
C ALA A 184 45.71 26.26 -27.04
N VAL A 185 45.27 26.83 -25.92
CA VAL A 185 45.95 27.95 -25.27
C VAL A 185 47.11 27.38 -24.45
N LEU A 186 48.33 27.50 -24.96
CA LEU A 186 49.55 27.28 -24.18
C LEU A 186 49.94 28.60 -23.51
N THR A 187 49.84 28.65 -22.19
CA THR A 187 50.40 29.73 -21.37
C THR A 187 51.76 29.28 -20.85
N GLU A 188 52.84 29.89 -21.35
CA GLU A 188 54.19 29.67 -20.81
C GLU A 188 54.34 30.37 -19.46
N GLY A 189 54.69 29.61 -18.43
CA GLY A 189 55.16 30.16 -17.15
C GLY A 189 56.65 30.52 -17.22
N PRO A 190 57.13 31.47 -16.41
CA PRO A 190 58.48 32.05 -16.51
C PRO A 190 59.65 31.07 -16.26
N ASP A 191 59.38 29.83 -15.85
CA ASP A 191 60.40 28.90 -15.35
C ASP A 191 60.55 27.63 -16.20
N GLY A 192 59.83 27.51 -17.32
CA GLY A 192 60.02 26.43 -18.30
C GLY A 192 59.82 25.00 -17.79
N ARG A 193 59.25 24.78 -16.60
CA ARG A 193 59.03 23.44 -16.02
C ARG A 193 57.55 23.17 -15.74
N LEU A 194 56.95 22.41 -16.66
CA LEU A 194 55.81 21.49 -16.53
C LEU A 194 54.56 21.99 -15.77
N ALA A 195 53.69 22.71 -16.49
CA ALA A 195 52.27 22.85 -16.15
C ALA A 195 51.41 21.62 -16.56
N VAL A 196 52.04 20.46 -16.81
CA VAL A 196 51.36 19.23 -17.28
C VAL A 196 50.58 18.52 -16.15
N ALA A 197 50.88 18.81 -14.88
CA ALA A 197 50.24 18.14 -13.75
C ALA A 197 48.83 18.68 -13.39
N TYR A 198 48.53 19.94 -13.70
CA TYR A 198 47.23 20.56 -13.35
C TYR A 198 46.12 20.28 -14.36
N GLU A 199 46.44 20.16 -15.66
CA GLU A 199 45.45 19.81 -16.69
C GLU A 199 44.98 18.35 -16.58
N ASN A 200 45.86 17.43 -16.20
CA ASN A 200 45.49 16.03 -15.95
C ASN A 200 44.47 15.91 -14.80
N ARG A 201 44.57 16.74 -13.76
CA ARG A 201 43.63 16.71 -12.62
C ARG A 201 42.25 17.24 -13.00
N MET A 202 42.18 18.36 -13.72
CA MET A 202 40.91 18.91 -14.22
C MET A 202 40.26 18.06 -15.33
N GLY A 203 41.05 17.28 -16.07
CA GLY A 203 40.55 16.27 -17.01
C GLY A 203 39.85 15.11 -16.30
N ILE A 204 40.47 14.60 -15.22
CA ILE A 204 39.92 13.51 -14.39
C ILE A 204 38.63 13.95 -13.69
N ASP A 205 38.59 15.14 -13.09
CA ASP A 205 37.39 15.65 -12.41
C ASP A 205 36.21 15.88 -13.38
N ARG A 206 36.49 16.32 -14.62
CA ARG A 206 35.48 16.43 -15.68
C ARG A 206 34.97 15.09 -16.15
N GLN A 207 35.80 14.05 -16.12
CA GLN A 207 35.41 12.70 -16.50
C GLN A 207 34.53 12.06 -15.42
N LEU A 208 34.94 12.18 -14.15
CA LEU A 208 34.13 11.75 -13.00
C LEU A 208 32.75 12.43 -12.97
N ALA A 209 32.69 13.76 -13.17
CA ALA A 209 31.41 14.48 -13.23
C ALA A 209 30.53 14.11 -14.45
N ARG A 210 31.11 13.58 -15.53
CA ARG A 210 30.33 13.05 -16.68
C ARG A 210 29.78 11.67 -16.37
N ASP A 211 30.58 10.82 -15.72
CA ASP A 211 30.19 9.47 -15.33
C ASP A 211 29.10 9.52 -14.25
N ASP A 212 29.24 10.36 -13.22
CA ASP A 212 28.19 10.60 -12.20
C ASP A 212 26.86 11.05 -12.83
N ARG A 213 26.91 11.91 -13.87
CA ARG A 213 25.71 12.35 -14.59
C ARG A 213 25.13 11.26 -15.50
N ALA A 214 25.96 10.34 -15.99
CA ALA A 214 25.50 9.20 -16.77
C ALA A 214 24.77 8.20 -15.86
N ASP A 215 25.29 7.97 -14.65
CA ASP A 215 24.71 7.07 -13.65
C ASP A 215 23.36 7.58 -13.12
N VAL A 216 23.24 8.88 -12.84
CA VAL A 216 21.96 9.48 -12.45
C VAL A 216 20.92 9.36 -13.56
N ARG A 217 21.33 9.49 -14.83
CA ARG A 217 20.44 9.31 -15.99
C ARG A 217 20.09 7.86 -16.25
N SER A 218 20.95 6.90 -15.91
CA SER A 218 20.60 5.47 -16.02
C SER A 218 19.62 5.07 -14.92
N ALA A 219 19.81 5.53 -13.68
CA ALA A 219 18.86 5.30 -12.59
C ALA A 219 17.46 5.86 -12.93
N ASP A 220 17.36 7.11 -13.39
CA ASP A 220 16.08 7.72 -13.80
C ASP A 220 15.43 7.03 -15.02
N ARG A 221 16.22 6.32 -15.85
CA ARG A 221 15.68 5.50 -16.95
C ARG A 221 15.17 4.15 -16.46
N GLU A 222 15.83 3.55 -15.49
CA GLU A 222 15.42 2.30 -14.86
C GLU A 222 14.13 2.51 -14.07
N ASP A 223 14.04 3.56 -13.26
CA ASP A 223 12.84 3.91 -12.49
C ASP A 223 11.61 4.08 -13.40
N ARG A 224 11.75 4.84 -14.51
CA ARG A 224 10.67 4.99 -15.50
C ARG A 224 10.33 3.70 -16.23
N ARG A 225 11.29 2.79 -16.39
CA ARG A 225 11.05 1.49 -17.02
C ARG A 225 10.23 0.60 -16.09
N ASP A 226 10.56 0.61 -14.81
CA ASP A 226 9.85 -0.17 -13.79
C ASP A 226 8.44 0.36 -13.58
N GLU A 227 8.25 1.69 -13.53
CA GLU A 227 6.91 2.30 -13.47
C GLU A 227 6.02 1.91 -14.66
N ARG A 228 6.59 1.89 -15.88
CA ARG A 228 5.88 1.42 -17.09
C ARG A 228 5.57 -0.07 -17.04
N LEU A 229 6.48 -0.87 -16.49
CA LEU A 229 6.30 -2.31 -16.36
C LEU A 229 5.19 -2.61 -15.36
N GLN A 230 5.19 -1.93 -14.21
CA GLN A 230 4.15 -2.00 -13.19
C GLN A 230 2.78 -1.61 -13.76
N THR A 231 2.70 -0.46 -14.43
CA THR A 231 1.45 0.00 -15.09
C THR A 231 0.93 -1.04 -16.09
N ARG A 232 1.82 -1.72 -16.82
CA ARG A 232 1.45 -2.73 -17.81
C ARG A 232 0.98 -4.03 -17.15
N LEU A 233 1.60 -4.44 -16.05
CA LEU A 233 1.17 -5.57 -15.24
C LEU A 233 -0.21 -5.32 -14.65
N ASP A 234 -0.43 -4.16 -14.04
CA ASP A 234 -1.72 -3.77 -13.47
C ASP A 234 -2.83 -3.76 -14.55
N ALA A 235 -2.53 -3.25 -15.75
CA ALA A 235 -3.45 -3.28 -16.88
C ALA A 235 -3.74 -4.70 -17.41
N MET A 236 -2.77 -5.62 -17.33
CA MET A 236 -2.97 -7.02 -17.70
C MET A 236 -3.82 -7.75 -16.67
N ASP A 237 -3.61 -7.50 -15.38
CA ASP A 237 -4.39 -8.08 -14.29
C ASP A 237 -5.84 -7.59 -14.34
N GLN A 238 -6.07 -6.31 -14.65
CA GLN A 238 -7.42 -5.78 -14.91
C GLN A 238 -8.13 -6.53 -16.05
N ARG A 239 -7.42 -6.82 -17.15
CA ARG A 239 -8.01 -7.54 -18.29
C ARG A 239 -8.29 -9.01 -17.99
N ARG A 240 -7.46 -9.66 -17.16
CA ARG A 240 -7.65 -11.06 -16.76
C ARG A 240 -8.77 -11.23 -15.76
N SER A 241 -8.88 -10.31 -14.82
CA SER A 241 -9.92 -10.31 -13.80
C SER A 241 -11.31 -9.99 -14.38
N GLY A 242 -11.38 -9.16 -15.43
CA GLY A 242 -12.65 -8.65 -15.95
C GLY A 242 -13.33 -7.64 -15.02
N LEU A 243 -12.78 -7.39 -13.83
CA LEU A 243 -13.24 -6.39 -12.88
C LEU A 243 -12.66 -5.01 -13.23
N THR A 244 -13.52 -3.99 -13.15
CA THR A 244 -13.12 -2.59 -13.27
C THR A 244 -12.25 -2.17 -12.08
N LEU A 245 -11.41 -1.14 -12.24
CA LEU A 245 -10.55 -0.63 -11.15
C LEU A 245 -11.33 -0.31 -9.86
N PRO A 246 -12.50 0.35 -9.89
CA PRO A 246 -13.28 0.58 -8.67
C PRO A 246 -13.77 -0.71 -8.00
N GLN A 247 -14.07 -1.75 -8.76
CA GLN A 247 -14.46 -3.06 -8.21
C GLN A 247 -13.29 -3.75 -7.51
N GLN A 248 -12.09 -3.68 -8.09
CA GLN A 248 -10.88 -4.23 -7.45
C GLN A 248 -10.52 -3.50 -6.16
N VAL A 249 -10.66 -2.17 -6.16
CA VAL A 249 -10.48 -1.37 -4.94
C VAL A 249 -11.49 -1.81 -3.87
N HIS A 250 -12.76 -1.97 -4.25
CA HIS A 250 -13.79 -2.48 -3.34
C HIS A 250 -13.46 -3.86 -2.78
N ASP A 251 -13.02 -4.80 -3.63
CA ASP A 251 -12.68 -6.16 -3.18
C ASP A 251 -11.48 -6.16 -2.22
N LYS A 252 -10.48 -5.31 -2.48
CA LYS A 252 -9.34 -5.10 -1.56
C LYS A 252 -9.80 -4.51 -0.23
N GLU A 253 -10.72 -3.55 -0.24
CA GLU A 253 -11.29 -2.98 0.98
C GLU A 253 -12.04 -4.04 1.81
N VAL A 254 -12.81 -4.90 1.15
CA VAL A 254 -13.50 -6.04 1.79
C VAL A 254 -12.48 -7.02 2.39
N ASP A 255 -11.39 -7.31 1.69
CA ASP A 255 -10.32 -8.18 2.20
C ASP A 255 -9.63 -7.62 3.42
N VAL A 256 -9.23 -6.35 3.37
CA VAL A 256 -8.61 -5.66 4.51
C VAL A 256 -9.58 -5.65 5.71
N ALA A 257 -10.86 -5.39 5.46
CA ALA A 257 -11.88 -5.43 6.50
C ALA A 257 -12.03 -6.82 7.11
N ARG A 258 -12.06 -7.89 6.30
CA ARG A 258 -12.13 -9.28 6.77
C ARG A 258 -10.90 -9.67 7.60
N ALA A 259 -9.71 -9.33 7.13
CA ALA A 259 -8.46 -9.57 7.86
C ALA A 259 -8.38 -8.81 9.20
N TYR A 260 -9.00 -7.63 9.27
CA TYR A 260 -9.10 -6.90 10.52
C TYR A 260 -10.13 -7.52 11.48
N VAL A 261 -11.32 -7.88 10.96
CA VAL A 261 -12.40 -8.46 11.75
C VAL A 261 -12.02 -9.84 12.29
N SER A 262 -11.21 -10.62 11.58
CA SER A 262 -10.74 -11.94 12.02
C SER A 262 -9.85 -11.93 13.27
N GLN A 263 -9.39 -10.75 13.71
CA GLN A 263 -8.61 -10.60 14.94
C GLN A 263 -9.48 -10.57 16.21
N TYR A 264 -10.80 -10.44 16.05
CA TYR A 264 -11.76 -10.33 17.15
C TYR A 264 -12.65 -11.56 17.23
N THR A 265 -13.10 -11.90 18.44
CA THR A 265 -14.08 -12.99 18.61
C THR A 265 -15.48 -12.51 18.20
N PRO A 266 -16.39 -13.45 17.85
CA PRO A 266 -17.78 -13.10 17.58
C PRO A 266 -18.49 -12.39 18.75
N GLU A 267 -18.13 -12.67 20.01
CA GLU A 267 -18.70 -11.94 21.16
C GLU A 267 -18.19 -10.50 21.23
N GLU A 268 -16.89 -10.29 21.02
CA GLU A 268 -16.28 -8.94 21.01
C GLU A 268 -16.87 -8.09 19.90
N ILE A 269 -17.06 -8.67 18.71
CA ILE A 269 -17.73 -8.00 17.59
C ILE A 269 -19.13 -7.57 18.00
N LYS A 270 -19.95 -8.46 18.58
CA LYS A 270 -21.32 -8.13 19.03
C LYS A 270 -21.32 -7.01 20.08
N LEU A 271 -20.42 -7.10 21.06
CA LEU A 271 -20.32 -6.12 22.13
C LEU A 271 -19.91 -4.75 21.58
N ARG A 272 -18.86 -4.68 20.77
CA ARG A 272 -18.28 -3.40 20.32
C ARG A 272 -18.99 -2.79 19.12
N THR A 273 -19.83 -3.53 18.41
CA THR A 273 -20.61 -2.98 17.28
C THR A 273 -22.04 -2.60 17.63
N ALA A 274 -22.56 -2.98 18.80
CA ALA A 274 -23.88 -2.59 19.25
C ALA A 274 -23.88 -1.14 19.78
N LYS A 275 -24.68 -0.26 19.17
CA LYS A 275 -24.80 1.16 19.60
C LYS A 275 -25.41 1.31 21.00
N ALA A 276 -26.31 0.39 21.35
CA ALA A 276 -26.99 0.36 22.64
C ALA A 276 -26.84 -1.02 23.28
N THR A 277 -26.80 -1.04 24.59
CA THR A 277 -26.86 -2.26 25.41
C THR A 277 -28.26 -2.88 25.33
N ASN A 278 -28.41 -4.13 25.81
CA ASN A 278 -29.71 -4.81 25.89
C ASN A 278 -30.75 -4.05 26.74
N THR A 279 -30.33 -3.07 27.55
CA THR A 279 -31.22 -2.23 28.37
C THR A 279 -31.68 -0.95 27.63
N GLY A 280 -31.25 -0.74 26.39
CA GLY A 280 -31.54 0.46 25.60
C GLY A 280 -30.67 1.68 25.92
N ARG A 281 -29.74 1.57 26.87
CA ARG A 281 -28.74 2.61 27.17
C ARG A 281 -27.60 2.58 26.16
N GLU A 282 -26.97 3.72 25.91
CA GLU A 282 -25.77 3.81 25.08
C GLU A 282 -24.68 2.87 25.59
N ASN A 283 -24.00 2.21 24.65
CA ASN A 283 -22.95 1.26 24.94
C ASN A 283 -21.59 1.97 25.04
N PRO A 284 -20.91 1.96 26.20
CA PRO A 284 -19.62 2.62 26.35
C PRO A 284 -18.52 1.98 25.50
N ASP A 285 -18.68 0.70 25.14
CA ASP A 285 -17.70 -0.06 24.35
C ASP A 285 -17.95 0.03 22.84
N TYR A 286 -18.91 0.84 22.40
CA TYR A 286 -19.23 0.99 20.98
C TYR A 286 -18.06 1.61 20.21
N ASP A 287 -17.56 0.87 19.23
CA ASP A 287 -16.48 1.26 18.33
C ASP A 287 -17.05 1.48 16.92
N PRO A 288 -17.24 2.75 16.49
CA PRO A 288 -17.77 3.05 15.16
C PRO A 288 -16.82 2.59 14.03
N GLY A 289 -15.51 2.53 14.29
CA GLY A 289 -14.52 2.05 13.32
C GLY A 289 -14.67 0.55 13.07
N LEU A 290 -14.76 -0.24 14.15
CA LEU A 290 -15.01 -1.68 14.04
C LEU A 290 -16.38 -1.96 13.42
N ALA A 291 -17.43 -1.23 13.79
CA ALA A 291 -18.77 -1.39 13.21
C ALA A 291 -18.77 -1.18 11.69
N ASN A 292 -18.05 -0.15 11.20
CA ASN A 292 -17.90 0.09 9.77
C ASN A 292 -17.13 -1.03 9.06
N ARG A 293 -16.05 -1.55 9.66
CA ARG A 293 -15.27 -2.66 9.11
C ARG A 293 -16.06 -3.96 9.08
N VAL A 294 -16.82 -4.29 10.12
CA VAL A 294 -17.71 -5.45 10.14
C VAL A 294 -18.78 -5.34 9.04
N ARG A 295 -19.37 -4.16 8.86
CA ARG A 295 -20.31 -3.91 7.77
C ARG A 295 -19.67 -4.12 6.40
N LEU A 296 -18.41 -3.72 6.21
CA LEU A 296 -17.67 -3.89 4.96
C LEU A 296 -17.26 -5.35 4.72
N ALA A 297 -16.77 -6.04 5.76
CA ALA A 297 -16.38 -7.44 5.72
C ALA A 297 -17.54 -8.36 5.32
N ASN A 298 -18.76 -8.03 5.76
CA ASN A 298 -20.00 -8.75 5.42
C ASN A 298 -20.53 -8.44 4.01
N ARG A 299 -19.90 -7.55 3.24
CA ARG A 299 -20.25 -7.36 1.83
C ARG A 299 -19.66 -8.48 0.98
N ARG A 300 -20.34 -8.78 -0.13
CA ARG A 300 -19.81 -9.65 -1.17
C ARG A 300 -18.80 -8.91 -2.02
N LYS A 301 -17.73 -9.60 -2.40
CA LYS A 301 -16.84 -9.15 -3.47
C LYS A 301 -17.52 -9.24 -4.83
N TYR A 302 -16.95 -8.56 -5.82
CA TYR A 302 -17.28 -8.78 -7.22
C TYR A 302 -16.53 -10.03 -7.75
N GLY A 303 -17.22 -10.90 -8.48
CA GLY A 303 -16.62 -12.14 -8.98
C GLY A 303 -16.66 -13.27 -7.95
N ALA A 304 -15.54 -13.97 -7.77
CA ALA A 304 -15.44 -15.12 -6.86
C ALA A 304 -15.21 -14.68 -5.41
N ASP A 305 -15.98 -15.24 -4.47
CA ASP A 305 -15.92 -14.89 -3.05
C ASP A 305 -16.05 -16.13 -2.16
N ASP A 306 -15.00 -16.94 -2.13
CA ASP A 306 -14.97 -18.22 -1.39
C ASP A 306 -15.37 -18.08 0.08
N TRP A 307 -14.96 -16.98 0.73
CA TRP A 307 -15.32 -16.71 2.13
C TRP A 307 -16.83 -16.55 2.32
N PHE A 308 -17.51 -15.90 1.39
CA PHE A 308 -18.95 -15.70 1.47
C PHE A 308 -19.72 -16.93 1.00
N ASP A 309 -19.24 -17.60 -0.05
CA ASP A 309 -19.87 -18.78 -0.63
C ASP A 309 -19.83 -19.98 0.33
N THR A 310 -18.78 -20.08 1.16
CA THR A 310 -18.69 -21.08 2.24
C THR A 310 -19.64 -20.78 3.41
N GLN A 311 -19.88 -19.51 3.73
CA GLN A 311 -20.75 -19.12 4.85
C GLN A 311 -22.25 -19.28 4.56
N ILE A 312 -22.67 -19.10 3.31
CA ILE A 312 -24.09 -19.27 2.93
C ILE A 312 -24.46 -20.74 2.73
N ASN A 313 -23.50 -21.59 2.40
CA ASN A 313 -23.72 -23.03 2.22
C ASN A 313 -22.98 -23.88 3.27
N PRO A 314 -23.23 -23.70 4.58
CA PRO A 314 -22.54 -24.50 5.61
C PRO A 314 -22.95 -25.99 5.58
N THR A 315 -23.86 -26.41 4.70
CA THR A 315 -24.35 -27.80 4.61
C THR A 315 -24.16 -28.46 3.24
N GLU A 316 -23.63 -27.75 2.25
CA GLU A 316 -23.32 -28.37 0.97
C GLU A 316 -21.85 -28.13 0.66
N THR A 317 -21.01 -29.03 1.17
CA THR A 317 -19.86 -29.49 0.40
C THR A 317 -20.41 -29.99 -0.93
N ARG A 318 -20.58 -29.06 -1.85
CA ARG A 318 -20.73 -29.29 -3.28
C ARG A 318 -19.38 -29.84 -3.74
N THR A 319 -19.11 -31.08 -3.33
CA THR A 319 -18.33 -31.95 -4.16
C THR A 319 -19.05 -31.91 -5.51
N ASP A 320 -18.29 -31.62 -6.56
CA ASP A 320 -18.64 -31.99 -7.93
C ASP A 320 -18.71 -33.53 -8.05
N SER A 321 -19.49 -34.14 -7.16
CA SER A 321 -19.85 -35.53 -7.18
C SER A 321 -20.69 -35.69 -8.42
N ALA A 322 -20.14 -36.45 -9.36
CA ALA A 322 -20.91 -37.23 -10.32
C ALA A 322 -22.25 -37.64 -9.69
N PRO A 323 -23.37 -37.59 -10.45
CA PRO A 323 -24.70 -37.90 -9.94
C PRO A 323 -24.61 -39.17 -9.09
N PRO A 324 -25.09 -39.18 -7.83
CA PRO A 324 -24.88 -40.29 -6.92
C PRO A 324 -25.46 -41.56 -7.56
N VAL A 325 -24.57 -42.37 -8.11
CA VAL A 325 -24.91 -43.69 -8.63
C VAL A 325 -25.18 -44.55 -7.41
N GLY A 326 -26.46 -44.84 -7.17
CA GLY A 326 -26.84 -46.11 -6.52
C GLY A 326 -27.28 -46.06 -5.06
N GLY A 327 -27.72 -44.92 -4.52
CA GLY A 327 -28.56 -44.95 -3.32
C GLY A 327 -29.98 -45.39 -3.71
N ASP A 328 -30.40 -46.60 -3.32
CA ASP A 328 -31.73 -47.14 -3.64
C ASP A 328 -32.81 -46.11 -3.26
N VAL A 329 -33.50 -45.58 -4.27
CA VAL A 329 -34.57 -44.58 -4.15
C VAL A 329 -35.62 -45.04 -3.14
N SER A 330 -35.79 -46.37 -3.02
CA SER A 330 -36.68 -47.03 -2.06
C SER A 330 -36.32 -46.74 -0.61
N ALA A 331 -35.01 -46.76 -0.27
CA ALA A 331 -34.55 -46.52 1.10
C ALA A 331 -34.72 -45.05 1.49
N ARG A 332 -34.35 -44.12 0.59
CA ARG A 332 -34.52 -42.68 0.82
C ARG A 332 -35.99 -42.30 1.01
N PHE A 333 -36.89 -42.91 0.23
CA PHE A 333 -38.32 -42.68 0.38
C PHE A 333 -38.88 -43.25 1.69
N ALA A 334 -38.34 -44.37 2.19
CA ALA A 334 -38.78 -44.96 3.45
C ALA A 334 -38.38 -44.09 4.66
N ASP A 335 -37.24 -43.40 4.59
CA ASP A 335 -36.74 -42.51 5.64
C ASP A 335 -37.41 -41.13 5.63
N ASP A 336 -38.07 -40.76 4.53
CA ASP A 336 -38.77 -39.49 4.37
C ASP A 336 -40.14 -39.51 5.08
N GLN A 337 -40.16 -39.01 6.33
CA GLN A 337 -41.38 -38.92 7.14
C GLN A 337 -42.48 -38.05 6.52
N ALA A 338 -42.13 -37.06 5.68
CA ALA A 338 -43.14 -36.22 5.05
C ALA A 338 -43.92 -36.98 3.97
N MET A 339 -43.29 -37.98 3.34
CA MET A 339 -43.91 -38.85 2.34
C MET A 339 -44.64 -40.02 3.01
N THR A 340 -43.95 -40.77 3.87
CA THR A 340 -44.50 -41.95 4.54
C THR A 340 -45.59 -41.57 5.56
N GLY A 341 -45.44 -40.45 6.27
CA GLY A 341 -46.41 -39.95 7.24
C GLY A 341 -47.73 -39.48 6.61
N LYS A 342 -47.74 -39.16 5.31
CA LYS A 342 -48.95 -38.84 4.54
C LYS A 342 -49.56 -40.05 3.84
N GLY A 343 -48.99 -41.23 4.04
CA GLY A 343 -49.46 -42.48 3.43
C GLY A 343 -49.14 -42.59 1.94
N TYR A 344 -48.19 -41.81 1.43
CA TYR A 344 -47.73 -41.92 0.04
C TYR A 344 -46.89 -43.18 -0.15
N ARG A 345 -46.95 -43.74 -1.36
CA ARG A 345 -46.23 -44.97 -1.72
C ARG A 345 -45.48 -44.77 -3.02
N LEU A 346 -44.40 -45.52 -3.18
CA LEU A 346 -43.68 -45.59 -4.44
C LEU A 346 -44.42 -46.47 -5.47
N GLY A 347 -44.51 -45.96 -6.68
CA GLY A 347 -45.09 -46.60 -7.86
C GLY A 347 -44.01 -47.10 -8.83
N ARG A 348 -44.28 -47.03 -10.14
CA ARG A 348 -43.39 -47.60 -11.16
C ARG A 348 -42.17 -46.70 -11.39
N GLN A 349 -41.06 -47.31 -11.80
CA GLN A 349 -39.91 -46.56 -12.29
C GLN A 349 -40.22 -46.00 -13.68
N THR A 350 -40.03 -44.70 -13.85
CA THR A 350 -40.18 -44.00 -15.14
C THR A 350 -38.87 -43.27 -15.49
N PRO A 351 -38.73 -42.74 -16.73
CA PRO A 351 -37.58 -41.90 -17.08
C PRO A 351 -37.44 -40.61 -16.24
N ARG A 352 -38.49 -40.20 -15.52
CA ARG A 352 -38.53 -38.99 -14.67
C ARG A 352 -38.24 -39.26 -13.19
N GLY A 353 -38.06 -40.52 -12.81
CA GLY A 353 -37.98 -40.97 -11.42
C GLY A 353 -38.99 -42.06 -11.09
N ARG A 354 -39.06 -42.45 -9.83
CA ARG A 354 -40.05 -43.42 -9.36
C ARG A 354 -41.33 -42.68 -9.00
N GLU A 355 -42.47 -43.10 -9.54
CA GLU A 355 -43.76 -42.45 -9.27
C GLU A 355 -44.04 -42.42 -7.77
N VAL A 356 -44.67 -41.37 -7.28
CA VAL A 356 -45.24 -41.31 -5.93
C VAL A 356 -46.75 -41.29 -6.09
N VAL A 357 -47.43 -42.24 -5.47
CA VAL A 357 -48.89 -42.37 -5.50
C VAL A 357 -49.49 -42.07 -4.13
N ASN A 358 -50.67 -41.47 -4.13
CA ASN A 358 -51.45 -41.26 -2.93
C ASN A 358 -52.13 -42.56 -2.46
N ALA A 359 -52.81 -42.51 -1.30
CA ALA A 359 -53.54 -43.66 -0.76
C ALA A 359 -54.64 -44.19 -1.69
N ASN A 360 -55.13 -43.36 -2.62
CA ASN A 360 -56.15 -43.73 -3.62
C ASN A 360 -55.53 -44.33 -4.91
N GLY A 361 -54.19 -44.38 -5.00
CA GLY A 361 -53.47 -44.87 -6.18
C GLY A 361 -53.26 -43.82 -7.28
N GLU A 362 -53.56 -42.56 -7.04
CA GLU A 362 -53.33 -41.48 -8.00
C GLU A 362 -51.89 -40.96 -7.91
N ILE A 363 -51.27 -40.71 -9.07
CA ILE A 363 -49.90 -40.21 -9.15
C ILE A 363 -49.88 -38.74 -8.73
N ILE A 364 -49.12 -38.43 -7.69
CA ILE A 364 -48.92 -37.06 -7.19
C ILE A 364 -47.59 -36.44 -7.63
N GLY A 365 -46.63 -37.27 -8.07
CA GLY A 365 -45.31 -36.79 -8.49
C GLY A 365 -44.32 -37.91 -8.80
N HIS A 366 -43.04 -37.55 -8.90
CA HIS A 366 -41.92 -38.46 -9.11
C HIS A 366 -40.83 -38.16 -8.07
N TYR A 367 -40.24 -39.21 -7.48
CA TYR A 367 -39.17 -39.15 -6.49
C TYR A 367 -37.84 -39.60 -7.14
N ASN A 368 -36.76 -38.83 -6.93
CA ASN A 368 -35.45 -39.00 -7.56
C ASN A 368 -34.31 -39.21 -6.56
#